data_AF-A0A972YU61-F1
#
_entry.id   AF-A0A972YU61-F1
#
_cell.length_a   1.000
_cell.length_b   1.000
_cell.length_c   1.000
_cell.angle_alpha   90.00
_cell.angle_beta   90.00
_cell.angle_gamma   90.00
#
_symmetry.space_group_name_H-M   'P 1'
#
loop_
_entity.id
_entity.type
_entity.pdbx_description
1 polymer ?
#
loop_
_entity_poly.entity_id
_entity_poly.type
_entity_poly.pdbx_seq_one_letter_code
_entity_poly.pdbx_strand_id
1 'polypeptide(L)'
;MNNNDVLRRLRYTFNFNDKQMVAIFASAGEEVSREQISQWLKKDDDGDFVSLFDTKLAIFLNGFINEKRGKKPGAQAIPEKRLSNNIILTKLKIALNLQAEQLISLLETVDFRLSKPELSAFSRKVDHKHYRECKDQVLRNLLQAIDKKYHVERSKKIVSSAGSASKPGNDKGNYTKKKTNKTSQTSKEKPSSPWVEGARPNASNIYVNPNSTANPKRQKLKLSK
;
A
#
# COMPACT_ATOMS: atom_id res chain seq x y z
N MET A 1 -8.06 22.61 4.19
CA MET A 1 -7.56 21.25 3.91
C MET A 1 -6.31 21.46 3.08
N ASN A 2 -5.19 20.86 3.46
CA ASN A 2 -3.92 21.12 2.79
C ASN A 2 -3.70 20.16 1.60
N ASN A 3 -2.83 20.52 0.66
CA ASN A 3 -2.46 19.67 -0.47
C ASN A 3 -1.88 18.32 -0.02
N ASN A 4 -1.06 18.34 1.04
CA ASN A 4 -0.53 17.14 1.68
C ASN A 4 -1.65 16.25 2.22
N ASP A 5 -2.74 16.80 2.77
CA ASP A 5 -3.89 16.01 3.24
C ASP A 5 -4.55 15.25 2.10
N VAL A 6 -4.73 15.91 0.95
CA VAL A 6 -5.33 15.30 -0.24
C VAL A 6 -4.45 14.15 -0.72
N LEU A 7 -3.14 14.37 -0.81
CA LEU A 7 -2.17 13.34 -1.22
C LEU A 7 -2.19 12.14 -0.24
N ARG A 8 -2.12 12.40 1.06
CA ARG A 8 -2.17 11.37 2.13
C ARG A 8 -3.44 10.54 2.04
N ARG A 9 -4.61 11.18 1.92
CA ARG A 9 -5.90 10.50 1.81
C ARG A 9 -5.97 9.61 0.57
N LEU A 10 -5.60 10.12 -0.60
CA LEU A 10 -5.63 9.34 -1.84
C LEU A 10 -4.67 8.14 -1.78
N ARG A 11 -3.48 8.31 -1.20
CA ARG A 11 -2.54 7.20 -0.98
C ARG A 11 -3.17 6.11 -0.12
N TYR A 12 -3.81 6.46 0.99
CA TYR A 12 -4.38 5.47 1.90
C TYR A 12 -5.63 4.81 1.33
N THR A 13 -6.51 5.56 0.68
CA THR A 13 -7.74 5.05 0.08
C THR A 13 -7.47 3.99 -0.98
N PHE A 14 -6.47 4.20 -1.85
CA PHE A 14 -6.10 3.24 -2.90
C PHE A 14 -4.94 2.32 -2.49
N ASN A 15 -4.48 2.41 -1.24
CA ASN A 15 -3.37 1.63 -0.70
C ASN A 15 -2.10 1.70 -1.57
N PHE A 16 -1.75 2.90 -2.05
CA PHE A 16 -0.58 3.08 -2.90
C PHE A 16 0.72 2.95 -2.09
N ASN A 17 1.61 2.09 -2.57
CA ASN A 17 2.99 2.01 -2.06
C ASN A 17 3.86 3.12 -2.66
N ASP A 18 5.05 3.34 -2.10
CA ASP A 18 5.92 4.44 -2.53
C ASP A 18 6.33 4.30 -4.02
N LYS A 19 6.52 3.07 -4.51
CA LYS A 19 6.86 2.81 -5.93
C LYS A 19 5.72 3.19 -6.87
N GLN A 20 4.48 2.90 -6.47
CA GLN A 20 3.27 3.28 -7.21
C GLN A 20 3.10 4.80 -7.21
N MET A 21 3.36 5.46 -6.07
CA MET A 21 3.34 6.92 -6.02
C MET A 21 4.35 7.53 -7.00
N VAL A 22 5.60 7.04 -7.02
CA VAL A 22 6.61 7.46 -8.02
C VAL A 22 6.10 7.23 -9.45
N ALA A 23 5.52 6.05 -9.73
CA ALA A 23 5.01 5.72 -11.06
C ALA A 23 3.86 6.64 -11.50
N ILE A 24 3.00 7.07 -10.57
CA ILE A 24 1.91 8.02 -10.84
C ILE A 24 2.49 9.36 -11.28
N PHE A 25 3.47 9.91 -10.56
CA PHE A 25 4.16 11.15 -10.97
C PHE A 25 4.86 10.99 -12.33
N ALA A 26 5.59 9.89 -12.53
CA ALA A 26 6.28 9.60 -13.80
C ALA A 26 5.30 9.49 -14.97
N SER A 27 4.07 9.02 -14.73
CA SER A 27 3.04 8.96 -15.77
C SER A 27 2.56 10.33 -16.25
N ALA A 28 2.80 11.39 -15.47
CA ALA A 28 2.57 12.79 -15.82
C ALA A 28 3.85 13.51 -16.32
N GLY A 29 4.97 12.80 -16.43
CA GLY A 29 6.24 13.35 -16.91
C GLY A 29 7.11 14.00 -15.82
N GLU A 30 6.81 13.74 -14.54
CA GLU A 30 7.59 14.28 -13.43
C GLU A 30 8.34 13.17 -12.70
N GLU A 31 9.66 13.34 -12.53
CA GLU A 31 10.49 12.45 -11.74
C GLU A 31 10.53 12.91 -10.28
N VAL A 32 10.13 12.03 -9.36
CA VAL A 32 10.15 12.28 -7.92
C VAL A 32 10.87 11.14 -7.21
N SER A 33 11.63 11.49 -6.17
CA SER A 33 12.31 10.48 -5.36
C SER A 33 11.37 9.90 -4.30
N ARG A 34 11.70 8.70 -3.81
CA ARG A 34 10.99 8.10 -2.69
C ARG A 34 11.06 8.97 -1.43
N GLU A 35 12.18 9.64 -1.22
CA GLU A 35 12.40 10.52 -0.07
C GLU A 35 11.45 11.73 -0.10
N GLN A 36 11.30 12.37 -1.26
CA GLN A 36 10.35 13.48 -1.45
C GLN A 36 8.91 13.05 -1.15
N ILE A 37 8.50 11.87 -1.64
CA ILE A 37 7.18 11.32 -1.33
C ILE A 37 7.03 11.10 0.17
N SER A 38 8.05 10.55 0.84
CA SER A 38 8.01 10.34 2.29
C SER A 38 7.86 11.67 3.04
N GLN A 39 8.59 12.70 2.64
CA GLN A 39 8.53 14.04 3.24
C GLN A 39 7.14 14.68 3.08
N TRP A 40 6.49 14.52 1.92
CA TRP A 40 5.13 15.03 1.70
C TRP A 40 4.05 14.30 2.49
N LEU A 41 4.30 13.03 2.86
CA LEU A 41 3.37 12.18 3.61
C LEU A 41 3.54 12.27 5.13
N LYS A 42 4.63 12.89 5.61
CA LYS A 42 4.84 13.15 7.05
C LYS A 42 3.76 14.06 7.61
N LYS A 43 3.56 14.02 8.92
CA LYS A 43 2.66 14.94 9.62
C LYS A 43 3.26 16.33 9.67
N ASP A 44 2.41 17.33 9.83
CA ASP A 44 2.81 18.74 9.76
C ASP A 44 3.73 19.14 10.94
N ASP A 45 3.74 18.38 12.04
CA ASP A 45 4.62 18.59 13.21
C ASP A 45 6.01 17.90 13.09
N ASP A 46 6.27 17.16 12.00
CA ASP A 46 7.54 16.44 11.80
C ASP A 46 8.62 17.38 11.23
N GLY A 47 9.87 17.26 11.71
CA GLY A 47 10.97 18.12 11.28
C GLY A 47 11.35 17.97 9.80
N ASP A 48 11.10 16.82 9.19
CA ASP A 48 11.33 16.62 7.75
C ASP A 48 10.04 16.82 6.92
N PHE A 49 8.99 17.42 7.48
CA PHE A 49 7.79 17.75 6.74
C PHE A 49 8.08 18.77 5.66
N VAL A 50 7.63 18.46 4.43
CA VAL A 50 7.71 19.38 3.31
C VAL A 50 6.31 19.67 2.79
N SER A 51 5.96 20.94 2.71
CA SER A 51 4.70 21.39 2.12
C SER A 51 4.65 21.09 0.62
N LEU A 52 3.54 20.49 0.17
CA LEU A 52 3.31 20.15 -1.22
C LEU A 52 2.68 21.35 -1.95
N PHE A 53 3.39 21.89 -2.94
CA PHE A 53 2.88 22.98 -3.77
C PHE A 53 1.77 22.51 -4.73
N ASP A 54 0.89 23.45 -5.08
CA ASP A 54 -0.24 23.24 -6.01
C ASP A 54 0.19 22.56 -7.31
N THR A 55 1.33 22.98 -7.87
CA THR A 55 1.87 22.43 -9.12
C THR A 55 2.20 20.94 -8.99
N LYS A 56 2.82 20.53 -7.89
CA LYS A 56 3.17 19.13 -7.63
C LYS A 56 1.92 18.29 -7.40
N LEU A 57 0.92 18.82 -6.68
CA LEU A 57 -0.35 18.11 -6.52
C LEU A 57 -1.12 18.01 -7.86
N ALA A 58 -1.10 19.05 -8.70
CA ALA A 58 -1.72 19.02 -10.02
C ALA A 58 -1.08 17.94 -10.92
N ILE A 59 0.25 17.82 -10.90
CA ILE A 59 1.00 16.75 -11.59
C ILE A 59 0.56 15.38 -11.07
N PHE A 60 0.51 15.19 -9.75
CA PHE A 60 0.05 13.94 -9.15
C PHE A 60 -1.36 13.56 -9.63
N LEU A 61 -2.30 14.51 -9.60
CA LEU A 61 -3.68 14.27 -10.03
C LEU A 61 -3.79 13.98 -11.53
N ASN A 62 -2.97 14.63 -12.37
CA ASN A 62 -2.86 14.30 -13.78
C ASN A 62 -2.32 12.89 -13.99
N GLY A 63 -1.30 12.52 -13.23
CA GLY A 63 -0.75 11.17 -13.24
C GLY A 63 -1.77 10.12 -12.77
N PHE A 64 -2.57 10.47 -11.77
CA PHE A 64 -3.63 9.60 -11.25
C PHE A 64 -4.73 9.37 -12.29
N ILE A 65 -5.09 10.39 -13.07
CA ILE A 65 -5.98 10.23 -14.22
C ILE A 65 -5.36 9.26 -15.25
N ASN A 66 -4.07 9.41 -15.54
CA ASN A 66 -3.35 8.53 -16.48
C ASN A 66 -3.27 7.08 -15.96
N GLU A 67 -3.09 6.86 -14.66
CA GLU A 67 -3.07 5.53 -14.03
C GLU A 67 -4.44 4.84 -14.11
N LYS A 68 -5.54 5.54 -13.80
CA LYS A 68 -6.88 4.95 -13.80
C LYS A 68 -7.51 4.79 -15.18
N ARG A 69 -7.19 5.66 -16.13
CA ARG A 69 -7.86 5.68 -17.45
C ARG A 69 -6.95 5.33 -18.62
N GLY A 70 -5.66 5.19 -18.37
CA GLY A 70 -4.65 5.11 -19.42
C GLY A 70 -4.28 6.50 -19.95
N LYS A 71 -3.08 6.58 -20.54
CA LYS A 71 -2.61 7.78 -21.22
C LYS A 71 -3.46 8.02 -22.46
N LYS A 72 -4.10 9.18 -22.54
CA LYS A 72 -4.80 9.58 -23.77
C LYS A 72 -3.78 9.78 -24.89
N PRO A 73 -4.07 9.33 -26.13
CA PRO A 73 -3.25 9.67 -27.28
C PRO A 73 -3.36 11.18 -27.53
N GLY A 74 -2.26 11.91 -27.34
CA GLY A 74 -2.20 13.36 -27.55
C GLY A 74 -1.33 14.11 -26.53
N ALA A 75 -1.47 15.44 -26.50
CA ALA A 75 -0.77 16.29 -25.54
C ALA A 75 -1.19 15.95 -24.10
N GLN A 76 -0.20 15.79 -23.22
CA GLN A 76 -0.44 15.58 -21.79
C GLN A 76 -1.14 16.79 -21.18
N ALA A 77 -1.96 16.55 -20.15
CA ALA A 77 -2.64 17.64 -19.46
C ALA A 77 -1.62 18.56 -18.80
N ILE A 78 -1.65 19.84 -19.16
CA ILE A 78 -0.77 20.87 -18.59
C ILE A 78 -1.10 20.97 -17.09
N PRO A 79 -0.11 20.82 -16.19
CA PRO A 79 -0.34 20.98 -14.76
C PRO A 79 -0.72 22.44 -14.44
N GLU A 80 -1.79 22.63 -13.67
CA GLU A 80 -2.22 23.97 -13.28
C GLU A 80 -1.23 24.61 -12.31
N LYS A 81 -0.95 25.91 -12.51
CA LYS A 81 -0.08 26.69 -11.62
C LYS A 81 -0.71 26.96 -10.25
N ARG A 82 -2.03 27.05 -10.21
CA ARG A 82 -2.84 27.30 -9.01
C ARG A 82 -3.97 26.27 -8.98
N LEU A 83 -4.09 25.59 -7.85
CA LEU A 83 -5.03 24.49 -7.71
C LEU A 83 -6.18 24.91 -6.79
N SER A 84 -7.38 25.03 -7.35
CA SER A 84 -8.59 25.24 -6.56
C SER A 84 -9.28 23.92 -6.25
N ASN A 85 -10.08 23.88 -5.18
CA ASN A 85 -10.88 22.72 -4.82
C ASN A 85 -11.80 22.24 -5.96
N ASN A 86 -12.30 23.17 -6.78
CA ASN A 86 -13.08 22.85 -7.98
C ASN A 86 -12.28 22.02 -8.99
N ILE A 87 -11.02 22.38 -9.20
CA ILE A 87 -10.11 21.67 -10.10
C ILE A 87 -9.81 20.28 -9.53
N ILE A 88 -9.53 20.16 -8.22
CA ILE A 88 -9.29 18.87 -7.56
C ILE A 88 -10.51 17.96 -7.72
N LEU A 89 -11.71 18.45 -7.41
CA LEU A 89 -12.95 17.69 -7.56
C LEU A 89 -13.14 17.21 -8.99
N THR A 90 -12.88 18.09 -9.98
CA THR A 90 -13.02 17.75 -11.40
C THR A 90 -12.02 16.68 -11.82
N LYS A 91 -10.75 16.79 -11.40
CA LYS A 91 -9.73 15.77 -11.69
C LYS A 91 -10.05 14.43 -11.04
N LEU A 92 -10.51 14.41 -9.79
CA LEU A 92 -10.93 13.19 -9.10
C LEU A 92 -12.13 12.53 -9.78
N LYS A 93 -13.13 13.32 -10.18
CA LYS A 93 -14.28 12.85 -10.96
C LYS A 93 -13.82 12.21 -12.27
N ILE A 94 -12.90 12.85 -12.99
CA ILE A 94 -12.35 12.34 -14.25
C ILE A 94 -11.55 11.06 -14.00
N ALA A 95 -10.68 11.01 -12.98
CA ALA A 95 -9.82 9.87 -12.68
C ALA A 95 -10.63 8.62 -12.35
N LEU A 96 -11.65 8.77 -11.51
CA LEU A 96 -12.50 7.66 -11.06
C LEU A 96 -13.68 7.36 -12.00
N ASN A 97 -13.76 8.07 -13.14
CA ASN A 97 -14.85 7.97 -14.10
C ASN A 97 -16.25 8.09 -13.46
N LEU A 98 -16.39 8.99 -12.48
CA LEU A 98 -17.63 9.16 -11.74
C LEU A 98 -18.63 10.02 -12.53
N GLN A 99 -19.80 9.46 -12.77
CA GLN A 99 -20.94 10.21 -13.28
C GLN A 99 -21.51 11.14 -12.19
N ALA A 100 -22.28 12.16 -12.60
CA ALA A 100 -22.86 13.12 -11.66
C ALA A 100 -23.74 12.44 -10.60
N GLU A 101 -24.55 11.46 -11.02
CA GLU A 101 -25.44 10.70 -10.13
C GLU A 101 -24.65 9.83 -9.14
N GLN A 102 -23.63 9.13 -9.63
CA GLN A 102 -22.75 8.32 -8.77
C GLN A 102 -22.01 9.17 -7.72
N LEU A 103 -21.63 10.39 -8.08
CA LEU A 103 -20.95 11.31 -7.17
C LEU A 103 -21.91 11.82 -6.08
N ILE A 104 -23.17 12.09 -6.43
CA ILE A 104 -24.22 12.46 -5.47
C ILE A 104 -24.48 11.31 -4.51
N SER A 105 -24.69 10.10 -5.02
CA SER A 105 -24.87 8.90 -4.19
C SER A 105 -23.67 8.62 -3.29
N LEU A 106 -22.45 8.92 -3.75
CA LEU A 106 -21.23 8.85 -2.93
C LEU A 106 -21.33 9.80 -1.73
N LEU A 107 -21.65 11.06 -1.98
CA LEU A 107 -21.76 12.09 -0.93
C LEU A 107 -22.89 11.80 0.06
N GLU A 108 -23.97 11.15 -0.38
CA GLU A 108 -25.04 10.70 0.52
C GLU A 108 -24.56 9.68 1.57
N THR A 109 -23.53 8.86 1.28
CA THR A 109 -22.96 7.89 2.25
C THR A 109 -22.23 8.53 3.44
N VAL A 110 -21.97 9.84 3.37
CA VAL A 110 -21.38 10.65 4.44
C VAL A 110 -22.35 11.74 4.89
N ASP A 111 -23.65 11.53 4.68
CA ASP A 111 -24.74 12.42 5.05
C ASP A 111 -24.62 13.83 4.44
N PHE A 112 -23.92 13.95 3.30
CA PHE A 112 -23.77 15.20 2.59
C PHE A 112 -24.68 15.23 1.36
N ARG A 113 -25.75 16.02 1.44
CA ARG A 113 -26.70 16.19 0.33
C ARG A 113 -26.19 17.24 -0.64
N LEU A 114 -26.08 16.88 -1.92
CA LEU A 114 -25.69 17.79 -2.99
C LEU A 114 -26.60 17.54 -4.21
N SER A 115 -27.13 18.62 -4.79
CA SER A 115 -27.99 18.50 -5.97
C SER A 115 -27.20 18.50 -7.29
N LYS A 116 -27.80 17.96 -8.36
CA LYS A 116 -27.20 17.95 -9.71
C LYS A 116 -26.85 19.35 -10.25
N PRO A 117 -27.70 20.40 -10.06
CA PRO A 117 -27.34 21.77 -10.44
C PRO A 117 -26.16 22.33 -9.66
N GLU A 118 -26.05 22.05 -8.36
CA GLU A 118 -24.92 22.50 -7.53
C GLU A 118 -23.63 21.80 -7.93
N LEU A 119 -23.68 20.50 -8.18
CA LEU A 119 -22.51 19.78 -8.69
C LEU A 119 -22.06 20.32 -10.04
N SER A 120 -23.01 20.65 -10.93
CA SER A 120 -22.71 21.31 -12.20
C SER A 120 -22.00 22.65 -11.97
N ALA A 121 -22.48 23.46 -11.02
CA ALA A 121 -21.92 24.77 -10.68
C ALA A 121 -20.43 24.71 -10.31
N PHE A 122 -19.98 23.66 -9.62
CA PHE A 122 -18.56 23.48 -9.26
C PHE A 122 -17.64 23.23 -10.45
N SER A 123 -18.15 22.63 -11.53
CA SER A 123 -17.37 22.33 -12.73
C SER A 123 -17.39 23.43 -13.80
N ARG A 124 -18.12 24.52 -13.56
CA ARG A 124 -18.21 25.64 -14.51
C ARG A 124 -16.94 26.50 -14.45
N LYS A 125 -16.72 27.29 -15.51
CA LYS A 125 -15.67 28.32 -15.53
C LYS A 125 -15.97 29.42 -14.50
N VAL A 126 -14.91 30.03 -13.97
CA VAL A 126 -15.00 31.05 -12.91
C VAL A 126 -15.90 32.24 -13.31
N ASP A 127 -15.85 32.67 -14.58
CA ASP A 127 -16.62 33.81 -15.08
C ASP A 127 -18.10 33.52 -15.34
N HIS A 128 -18.56 32.28 -15.12
CA HIS A 128 -19.92 31.88 -15.44
C HIS A 128 -20.91 32.33 -14.33
N LYS A 129 -22.09 32.87 -14.69
CA LYS A 129 -23.14 33.34 -13.74
C LYS A 129 -23.52 32.34 -12.64
N HIS A 130 -23.48 31.07 -12.96
CA HIS A 130 -23.79 29.96 -12.04
C HIS A 130 -22.54 29.21 -11.55
N TYR A 131 -21.37 29.83 -11.62
CA TYR A 131 -20.17 29.30 -10.96
C TYR A 131 -20.35 29.34 -9.45
N ARG A 132 -19.94 28.27 -8.79
CA ARG A 132 -19.84 28.24 -7.33
C ARG A 132 -18.48 27.70 -6.94
N GLU A 133 -17.88 28.34 -5.94
CA GLU A 133 -16.64 27.85 -5.35
C GLU A 133 -16.90 26.59 -4.52
N CYS A 134 -16.06 25.57 -4.72
CA CYS A 134 -16.07 24.35 -3.94
C CYS A 134 -15.33 24.61 -2.61
N LYS A 135 -16.06 24.63 -1.50
CA LYS A 135 -15.46 24.79 -0.18
C LYS A 135 -14.74 23.52 0.24
N ASP A 136 -13.74 23.66 1.11
CA ASP A 136 -12.99 22.52 1.66
C ASP A 136 -13.89 21.45 2.28
N GLN A 137 -15.04 21.83 2.83
CA GLN A 137 -15.97 20.89 3.45
C GLN A 137 -16.51 19.87 2.45
N VAL A 138 -16.82 20.33 1.22
CA VAL A 138 -17.29 19.46 0.15
C VAL A 138 -16.19 18.49 -0.24
N LEU A 139 -14.95 18.97 -0.39
CA LEU A 139 -13.82 18.13 -0.77
C LEU A 139 -13.45 17.12 0.31
N ARG A 140 -13.53 17.50 1.61
CA ARG A 140 -13.34 16.57 2.74
C ARG A 140 -14.36 15.44 2.72
N ASN A 141 -15.63 15.78 2.58
CA ASN A 141 -16.73 14.82 2.53
C ASN A 141 -16.59 13.92 1.30
N LEU A 142 -16.22 14.48 0.14
CA LEU A 142 -15.95 13.69 -1.07
C LEU A 142 -14.82 12.67 -0.85
N LEU A 143 -13.68 13.10 -0.31
CA LEU A 143 -12.56 12.18 -0.05
C LEU A 143 -12.94 11.10 0.97
N GLN A 144 -13.70 11.44 2.00
CA GLN A 144 -14.19 10.46 2.97
C GLN A 144 -15.16 9.46 2.34
N ALA A 145 -16.03 9.92 1.45
CA ALA A 145 -16.95 9.08 0.72
C ALA A 145 -16.20 8.13 -0.23
N ILE A 146 -15.20 8.65 -0.97
CA ILE A 146 -14.33 7.83 -1.84
C ILE A 146 -13.58 6.80 -1.00
N ASP A 147 -13.08 7.19 0.18
CA ASP A 147 -12.44 6.27 1.11
C ASP A 147 -13.39 5.13 1.49
N LYS A 148 -14.59 5.42 2.01
CA LYS A 148 -15.58 4.38 2.34
C LYS A 148 -15.90 3.44 1.17
N LYS A 149 -15.93 3.94 -0.07
CA LYS A 149 -16.29 3.15 -1.25
C LYS A 149 -15.15 2.29 -1.79
N TYR A 150 -13.93 2.82 -1.81
CA TYR A 150 -12.77 2.20 -2.47
C TYR A 150 -11.75 1.63 -1.48
N HIS A 151 -11.94 1.84 -0.18
CA HIS A 151 -11.01 1.37 0.84
C HIS A 151 -10.84 -0.15 0.73
N VAL A 152 -9.65 -0.55 0.29
CA VAL A 152 -9.24 -1.95 0.28
C VAL A 152 -8.95 -2.34 1.72
N GLU A 153 -9.71 -3.28 2.26
CA GLU A 153 -9.46 -3.90 3.57
C GLU A 153 -7.98 -4.30 3.66
N ARG A 154 -7.24 -3.69 4.60
CA ARG A 154 -5.87 -4.14 4.89
C ARG A 154 -6.00 -5.54 5.48
N SER A 155 -5.30 -6.52 4.92
CA SER A 155 -4.98 -7.71 5.69
C SER A 155 -4.26 -7.24 6.96
N LYS A 156 -4.95 -7.36 8.10
CA LYS A 156 -4.34 -7.02 9.39
C LYS A 156 -3.04 -7.83 9.46
N LYS A 157 -1.92 -7.17 9.77
CA LYS A 157 -0.72 -7.88 10.19
C LYS A 157 -1.17 -8.85 11.29
N ILE A 158 -0.90 -10.13 11.12
CA ILE A 158 -1.07 -11.12 12.18
C ILE A 158 -0.25 -10.59 13.35
N VAL A 159 -0.94 -10.07 14.36
CA VAL A 159 -0.31 -9.79 15.64
C VAL A 159 -0.01 -11.16 16.20
N SER A 160 1.26 -11.56 16.19
CA SER A 160 1.72 -12.68 17.00
C SER A 160 1.37 -12.33 18.44
N SER A 161 0.42 -13.08 19.02
CA SER A 161 0.07 -13.01 20.43
C SER A 161 1.24 -13.46 21.29
N ALA A 162 2.21 -12.57 21.51
CA ALA A 162 3.17 -12.67 22.60
C ALA A 162 2.51 -12.03 23.83
N GLY A 163 2.28 -12.86 24.85
CA GLY A 163 1.30 -12.64 25.90
C GLY A 163 1.59 -11.51 26.90
N SER A 164 0.51 -10.90 27.37
CA SER A 164 0.46 -10.25 28.69
C SER A 164 -0.21 -11.21 29.68
N ALA A 165 0.58 -12.03 30.36
CA ALA A 165 0.10 -12.78 31.53
C ALA A 165 0.43 -11.98 32.79
N SER A 166 -0.58 -11.32 33.33
CA SER A 166 -0.61 -10.73 34.66
C SER A 166 -0.54 -11.83 35.74
N LYS A 167 0.43 -11.72 36.66
CA LYS A 167 0.52 -12.52 37.89
C LYS A 167 -0.68 -12.25 38.82
N PRO A 168 -1.15 -13.30 39.51
CA PRO A 168 -1.39 -13.20 40.95
C PRO A 168 -0.64 -14.30 41.73
N GLY A 169 -0.37 -14.01 43.00
CA GLY A 169 0.60 -14.70 43.84
C GLY A 169 0.13 -15.98 44.56
N ASN A 170 1.14 -16.79 44.87
CA ASN A 170 1.43 -17.50 46.11
C ASN A 170 0.33 -18.34 46.80
N ASP A 171 0.47 -19.68 46.74
CA ASP A 171 0.27 -20.51 47.94
C ASP A 171 1.14 -21.80 47.89
N LYS A 172 1.57 -22.22 49.07
CA LYS A 172 2.51 -23.32 49.37
C LYS A 172 1.78 -24.67 49.42
N GLY A 173 2.44 -25.76 49.05
CA GLY A 173 1.91 -27.10 49.34
C GLY A 173 2.66 -28.30 48.77
N ASN A 174 3.66 -28.75 49.53
CA ASN A 174 4.12 -30.13 49.76
C ASN A 174 4.49 -31.12 48.63
N TYR A 175 5.68 -31.70 48.84
CA TYR A 175 6.25 -32.89 48.21
C TYR A 175 5.38 -34.14 48.33
N THR A 176 5.44 -35.03 47.33
CA THR A 176 5.76 -36.46 47.55
C THR A 176 6.17 -37.16 46.24
N LYS A 177 7.34 -37.80 46.26
CA LYS A 177 7.76 -38.84 45.31
C LYS A 177 7.05 -40.15 45.66
N LYS A 178 6.53 -40.88 44.65
CA LYS A 178 6.42 -42.34 44.75
C LYS A 178 6.70 -43.03 43.41
N LYS A 179 7.44 -44.13 43.55
CA LYS A 179 8.06 -45.00 42.56
C LYS A 179 7.08 -46.05 41.99
N THR A 180 7.54 -46.72 40.92
CA THR A 180 7.25 -48.13 40.48
C THR A 180 5.82 -48.41 39.95
N ASN A 181 5.55 -49.30 38.98
CA ASN A 181 6.31 -50.34 38.30
C ASN A 181 5.60 -50.72 36.96
N LYS A 182 6.41 -51.08 35.96
CA LYS A 182 6.33 -52.14 34.93
C LYS A 182 4.98 -52.83 34.53
N THR A 183 4.94 -53.17 33.21
CA THR A 183 4.18 -54.24 32.49
C THR A 183 2.73 -53.84 32.12
N SER A 184 2.17 -54.07 30.91
CA SER A 184 2.34 -55.14 29.93
C SER A 184 1.81 -54.74 28.54
N GLN A 185 2.21 -55.52 27.53
CA GLN A 185 1.98 -55.44 26.08
C GLN A 185 0.52 -55.41 25.59
N THR A 186 0.33 -54.84 24.39
CA THR A 186 -0.45 -55.30 23.20
C THR A 186 -0.89 -54.05 22.42
N SER A 187 -0.97 -53.93 21.09
CA SER A 187 -0.52 -54.65 19.89
C SER A 187 -0.88 -53.75 18.68
N LYS A 188 -0.19 -53.92 17.54
CA LYS A 188 -0.49 -53.40 16.16
C LYS A 188 -0.19 -51.92 15.87
N GLU A 189 0.32 -51.51 14.71
CA GLU A 189 1.19 -52.05 13.64
C GLU A 189 1.51 -50.81 12.77
N LYS A 190 2.77 -50.60 12.38
CA LYS A 190 3.20 -49.49 11.49
C LYS A 190 3.19 -49.98 10.02
N PRO A 191 2.69 -49.20 9.06
CA PRO A 191 2.85 -49.55 7.66
C PRO A 191 4.31 -49.34 7.21
N SER A 192 4.83 -50.39 6.60
CA SER A 192 6.08 -50.45 5.84
C SER A 192 6.07 -49.42 4.70
N SER A 193 7.19 -48.71 4.52
CA SER A 193 7.50 -48.05 3.25
C SER A 193 8.90 -48.46 2.81
N PRO A 194 9.12 -48.65 1.49
CA PRO A 194 10.20 -49.47 0.97
C PRO A 194 11.48 -48.66 0.78
N TRP A 195 12.62 -49.30 1.02
CA TRP A 195 13.93 -48.82 0.61
C TRP A 195 13.97 -48.61 -0.91
N VAL A 196 14.40 -47.43 -1.36
CA VAL A 196 14.87 -47.19 -2.73
C VAL A 196 16.25 -46.55 -2.66
N GLU A 197 17.16 -47.23 -3.32
CA GLU A 197 18.58 -46.98 -3.45
C GLU A 197 18.80 -46.01 -4.62
N GLY A 198 19.49 -44.87 -4.40
CA GLY A 198 19.98 -44.02 -5.49
C GLY A 198 19.57 -42.54 -5.46
N ALA A 199 20.60 -41.69 -5.40
CA ALA A 199 20.67 -40.31 -5.91
C ALA A 199 19.74 -39.23 -5.33
N ARG A 200 20.20 -38.55 -4.28
CA ARG A 200 19.92 -37.12 -4.07
C ARG A 200 20.95 -36.29 -4.85
N PRO A 201 20.58 -35.48 -5.87
CA PRO A 201 21.52 -34.53 -6.44
C PRO A 201 21.54 -33.24 -5.60
N ASN A 202 22.75 -32.93 -5.14
CA ASN A 202 23.30 -31.60 -4.87
C ASN A 202 22.94 -30.95 -3.53
N ALA A 203 23.60 -31.50 -2.51
CA ALA A 203 24.01 -30.77 -1.32
C ALA A 203 24.64 -29.41 -1.67
N SER A 204 24.22 -28.42 -0.90
CA SER A 204 24.67 -27.03 -0.87
C SER A 204 26.19 -26.85 -0.95
N ASN A 205 26.61 -25.86 -1.72
CA ASN A 205 27.98 -25.36 -1.85
C ASN A 205 28.73 -25.35 -0.50
N ILE A 206 29.77 -26.17 -0.43
CA ILE A 206 30.75 -26.18 0.65
C ILE A 206 31.52 -24.87 0.58
N TYR A 207 31.44 -24.08 1.64
CA TYR A 207 32.23 -22.88 1.86
C TYR A 207 33.73 -23.23 1.88
N VAL A 208 34.52 -22.58 1.01
CA VAL A 208 35.98 -22.73 0.98
C VAL A 208 36.61 -21.49 1.63
N ASN A 209 37.38 -21.71 2.69
CA ASN A 209 38.10 -20.68 3.41
C ASN A 209 39.24 -20.08 2.54
N PRO A 210 39.25 -18.76 2.28
CA PRO A 210 40.23 -18.10 1.40
C PRO A 210 41.68 -18.08 1.93
N ASN A 211 41.95 -18.55 3.15
CA ASN A 211 43.31 -18.60 3.72
C ASN A 211 43.98 -19.98 3.65
N SER A 212 43.45 -20.93 2.86
CA SER A 212 44.07 -22.25 2.69
C SER A 212 45.11 -22.25 1.57
N THR A 213 46.40 -22.30 1.93
CA THR A 213 47.52 -22.50 0.99
C THR A 213 47.72 -24.00 0.71
N ALA A 214 46.86 -24.58 -0.12
CA ALA A 214 47.10 -25.92 -0.68
C ALA A 214 46.50 -26.02 -2.09
N ASN A 215 47.37 -26.16 -3.09
CA ASN A 215 47.04 -26.17 -4.52
C ASN A 215 46.61 -27.59 -4.98
N PRO A 216 45.37 -27.82 -5.44
CA PRO A 216 45.01 -29.09 -6.05
C PRO A 216 45.14 -29.02 -7.58
N LYS A 217 46.08 -29.81 -8.11
CA LYS A 217 46.28 -30.07 -9.55
C LYS A 217 44.97 -30.51 -10.22
N ARG A 218 44.51 -29.75 -11.21
CA ARG A 218 43.32 -30.06 -12.03
C ARG A 218 43.70 -30.99 -13.19
N GLN A 219 43.32 -32.27 -13.13
CA GLN A 219 43.42 -33.18 -14.29
C GLN A 219 42.39 -32.78 -15.37
N LYS A 220 42.86 -32.61 -16.61
CA LYS A 220 42.02 -32.36 -17.79
C LYS A 220 41.51 -33.69 -18.35
N LEU A 221 40.19 -33.88 -18.41
CA LEU A 221 39.57 -34.93 -19.21
C LEU A 221 39.19 -34.34 -20.58
N LYS A 222 39.75 -34.92 -21.65
CA LYS A 222 39.46 -34.60 -23.05
C LYS A 222 38.12 -35.24 -23.43
N LEU A 223 37.23 -34.48 -24.09
CA LEU A 223 36.10 -35.06 -24.84
C LEU A 223 36.55 -35.31 -26.28
N SER A 224 36.39 -36.54 -26.76
CA SER A 224 36.47 -36.89 -28.19
C SER A 224 35.14 -36.57 -28.89
N LYS A 225 35.23 -36.29 -30.20
CA LYS A 225 34.15 -35.88 -31.12
C LYS A 225 33.05 -36.92 -31.26
#